data_AF-A0A397UNB5-F1
#
_entry.id   AF-A0A397UNB5-F1
#
_cell.length_a   1.000
_cell.length_b   1.000
_cell.length_c   1.000
_cell.angle_alpha   90.00
_cell.angle_beta   90.00
_cell.angle_gamma   90.00
#
_symmetry.space_group_name_H-M   'P 1'
#
loop_
_entity.id
_entity.type
_entity.pdbx_description
1 polymer ?
#
loop_
_entity_poly.entity_id
_entity_poly.type
_entity_poly.pdbx_seq_one_letter_code
_entity_poly.pdbx_strand_id
1 'polypeptide(L)'
;MTEVSTGKPPHYEVEYDDILAIKICNGLRPEIAKGTPECYIQLANKCMDANPSNRPNAYVIHENLSKWFRIVDCNVAEDKNELLILKAFKFADEIIPTLSTELPNYSKDKLTSKLLNFKNLNSVDSGIYDLSIDNYIN
;
A
#
# COMPACT_ATOMS: atom_id res chain seq x y z
N MET A 1 -1.17 -1.37 -3.51
CA MET A 1 0.29 -1.64 -3.54
C MET A 1 0.61 -3.00 -2.93
N THR A 2 0.19 -3.28 -1.70
CA THR A 2 0.42 -4.59 -1.06
C THR A 2 -0.21 -5.75 -1.83
N GLU A 3 -1.42 -5.60 -2.37
CA GLU A 3 -2.05 -6.63 -3.22
C GLU A 3 -1.23 -6.99 -4.47
N VAL A 4 -0.59 -6.01 -5.12
CA VAL A 4 0.30 -6.25 -6.27
C VAL A 4 1.55 -7.01 -5.83
N SER A 5 2.06 -6.71 -4.63
CA SER A 5 3.24 -7.37 -4.06
C SER A 5 2.93 -8.82 -3.65
N THR A 6 1.79 -9.07 -3.00
CA THR A 6 1.45 -10.38 -2.43
C THR A 6 0.63 -11.27 -3.36
N GLY A 7 0.01 -10.70 -4.39
CA GLY A 7 -1.00 -11.37 -5.20
C GLY A 7 -2.29 -11.73 -4.45
N LYS A 8 -2.48 -11.18 -3.24
CA LYS A 8 -3.60 -11.51 -2.34
C LYS A 8 -4.26 -10.25 -1.79
N PRO A 9 -5.60 -10.24 -1.61
CA PRO A 9 -6.27 -9.09 -0.99
C PRO A 9 -5.71 -8.79 0.40
N PRO A 10 -5.61 -7.52 0.80
CA PRO A 10 -5.20 -7.17 2.16
C PRO A 10 -6.08 -7.85 3.22
N HIS A 11 -5.48 -8.44 4.24
CA HIS A 11 -6.20 -9.05 5.37
C HIS A 11 -7.22 -10.14 4.98
N TYR A 12 -7.01 -10.86 3.86
CA TYR A 12 -7.96 -11.86 3.34
C TYR A 12 -8.38 -12.94 4.37
N GLU A 13 -7.52 -13.22 5.36
CA GLU A 13 -7.72 -14.22 6.42
C GLU A 13 -8.67 -13.76 7.53
N VAL A 14 -8.97 -12.46 7.62
CA VAL A 14 -9.73 -11.86 8.73
C VAL A 14 -11.05 -11.31 8.21
N GLU A 15 -12.14 -11.43 8.97
CA GLU A 15 -13.43 -10.86 8.58
C GLU A 15 -13.38 -9.33 8.43
N TYR A 16 -14.13 -8.82 7.43
CA TYR A 16 -14.18 -7.40 7.12
C TYR A 16 -15.30 -6.76 7.93
N ASP A 17 -15.03 -6.57 9.22
CA ASP A 17 -15.95 -6.07 10.23
C ASP A 17 -15.34 -4.93 11.07
N ASP A 18 -16.07 -4.46 12.08
CA ASP A 18 -15.63 -3.38 12.96
C ASP A 18 -14.35 -3.75 13.75
N ILE A 19 -14.08 -5.04 13.99
CA ILE A 19 -12.87 -5.50 14.68
C ILE A 19 -11.64 -5.26 13.80
N LEU A 20 -11.73 -5.59 12.50
CA LEU A 20 -10.65 -5.30 11.56
C LEU A 20 -10.42 -3.78 11.44
N ALA A 21 -11.49 -2.99 11.38
CA ALA A 21 -11.39 -1.53 11.35
C ALA A 21 -10.64 -0.97 12.58
N ILE A 22 -10.99 -1.43 13.79
CA ILE A 22 -10.29 -1.07 15.04
C ILE A 22 -8.81 -1.43 14.97
N LYS A 23 -8.47 -2.63 14.50
CA LYS A 23 -7.07 -3.06 14.35
C LYS A 23 -6.30 -2.14 13.41
N ILE A 24 -6.89 -1.74 12.28
CA ILE A 24 -6.27 -0.80 11.31
C ILE A 24 -6.07 0.57 11.95
N CYS A 25 -7.06 1.10 12.68
CA CYS A 25 -6.91 2.35 13.44
C CYS A 25 -5.77 2.26 14.47
N ASN A 26 -5.57 1.10 15.08
CA ASN A 26 -4.48 0.82 16.02
C ASN A 26 -3.14 0.45 15.35
N GLY A 27 -3.01 0.65 14.04
CA GLY A 27 -1.74 0.49 13.34
C GLY A 27 -1.53 -0.84 12.62
N LEU A 28 -2.51 -1.74 12.58
CA LEU A 28 -2.43 -2.93 11.72
C LEU A 28 -2.27 -2.49 10.26
N ARG A 29 -1.29 -3.04 9.56
CA ARG A 29 -1.05 -2.79 8.13
C ARG A 29 -0.94 -4.11 7.37
N PRO A 30 -1.30 -4.14 6.07
CA PRO A 30 -1.12 -5.33 5.25
C PRO A 30 0.36 -5.66 5.08
N GLU A 31 0.64 -6.95 4.95
CA GLU A 31 2.00 -7.44 4.71
C GLU A 31 2.47 -7.14 3.28
N ILE A 32 3.78 -7.18 3.11
CA ILE A 32 4.48 -7.04 1.82
C ILE A 32 5.23 -8.34 1.56
N ALA A 33 5.14 -8.85 0.34
CA ALA A 33 5.76 -10.12 -0.01
C ALA A 33 7.29 -10.05 0.01
N LYS A 34 7.90 -11.18 0.35
CA LYS A 34 9.34 -11.38 0.20
C LYS A 34 9.75 -11.18 -1.27
N GLY A 35 10.87 -10.49 -1.49
CA GLY A 35 11.36 -10.18 -2.84
C GLY A 35 10.80 -8.89 -3.43
N THR A 36 9.84 -8.23 -2.76
CA THR A 36 9.40 -6.89 -3.17
C THR A 36 10.56 -5.91 -3.14
N PRO A 37 10.80 -5.13 -4.22
CA PRO A 37 11.88 -4.14 -4.26
C PRO A 37 11.78 -3.11 -3.14
N GLU A 38 12.90 -2.81 -2.47
CA GLU A 38 12.94 -1.92 -1.31
C GLU A 38 12.33 -0.53 -1.57
N CYS A 39 12.54 0.04 -2.75
CA CYS A 39 11.93 1.32 -3.12
C CYS A 39 10.39 1.24 -3.16
N TYR A 40 9.83 0.11 -3.57
CA TYR A 40 8.39 -0.16 -3.56
C TYR A 40 7.88 -0.32 -2.12
N ILE A 41 8.63 -1.01 -1.25
CA ILE A 41 8.33 -1.16 0.18
C ILE A 41 8.22 0.21 0.84
N GLN A 42 9.21 1.07 0.62
CA GLN A 42 9.24 2.42 1.19
C GLN A 42 8.05 3.27 0.72
N LEU A 43 7.70 3.19 -0.57
CA LEU A 43 6.53 3.90 -1.09
C LEU A 43 5.22 3.35 -0.52
N ALA A 44 5.06 2.02 -0.46
CA ALA A 44 3.89 1.38 0.12
C ALA A 44 3.71 1.75 1.60
N ASN A 45 4.78 1.77 2.38
CA ASN A 45 4.74 2.17 3.78
C ASN A 45 4.32 3.64 3.95
N LYS A 46 4.86 4.55 3.13
CA LYS A 46 4.44 5.97 3.14
C LYS A 46 2.95 6.12 2.78
N CYS A 47 2.46 5.38 1.79
CA CYS A 47 1.04 5.39 1.41
C CYS A 47 0.12 4.93 2.56
N MET A 48 0.63 4.09 3.45
CA MET A 48 -0.11 3.51 4.58
C MET A 48 0.26 4.14 5.93
N ASP A 49 0.95 5.29 5.94
CA ASP A 49 1.35 5.95 7.17
C ASP A 49 0.12 6.28 8.04
N ALA A 50 0.27 6.10 9.35
CA ALA A 50 -0.77 6.42 10.33
C ALA A 50 -1.09 7.91 10.32
N ASN A 51 -0.08 8.76 10.16
CA ASN A 51 -0.26 10.20 9.96
C ASN A 51 -0.61 10.48 8.49
N PRO A 52 -1.82 11.00 8.19
CA PRO A 52 -2.21 11.33 6.82
C PRO A 52 -1.27 12.32 6.14
N SER A 53 -0.64 13.24 6.88
CA SER A 53 0.28 14.25 6.32
C SER A 53 1.58 13.66 5.80
N ASN A 54 1.95 12.44 6.19
CA ASN A 54 3.11 11.72 5.66
C ASN A 54 2.80 10.99 4.35
N ARG A 55 1.51 10.87 3.99
CA ARG A 55 1.10 10.12 2.80
C ARG A 55 1.42 10.92 1.53
N PRO A 56 2.05 10.31 0.52
CA PRO A 56 2.29 10.98 -0.74
C PRO A 56 0.96 11.20 -1.46
N ASN A 57 0.85 12.32 -2.18
CA ASN A 57 -0.26 12.53 -3.09
C ASN A 57 -0.13 11.62 -4.34
N ALA A 58 -1.21 11.53 -5.11
CA ALA A 58 -1.26 10.69 -6.30
C ALA A 58 -0.19 11.04 -7.34
N TYR A 59 0.17 12.32 -7.47
CA TYR A 59 1.22 12.77 -8.39
C TYR A 59 2.58 12.18 -8.01
N VAL A 60 2.99 12.27 -6.74
CA VAL A 60 4.25 11.68 -6.25
C VAL A 60 4.27 10.16 -6.46
N ILE A 61 3.15 9.47 -6.20
CA ILE A 61 3.04 8.03 -6.43
C ILE A 61 3.24 7.72 -7.93
N HIS A 62 2.54 8.43 -8.80
CA HIS A 62 2.66 8.28 -10.25
C HIS A 62 4.10 8.48 -10.73
N GLU A 63 4.76 9.56 -10.32
CA GLU A 63 6.13 9.85 -10.74
C GLU A 63 7.11 8.73 -10.36
N ASN A 64 6.97 8.17 -9.15
CA ASN A 64 7.81 7.05 -8.72
C ASN A 64 7.55 5.80 -9.57
N LEU A 65 6.27 5.42 -9.75
CA LEU A 65 5.90 4.24 -10.52
C LEU A 65 6.32 4.36 -11.99
N SER A 66 6.07 5.52 -12.61
CA SER A 66 6.44 5.80 -14.01
C SER A 66 7.95 5.80 -14.22
N LYS A 67 8.71 6.35 -13.26
CA LYS A 67 10.18 6.27 -13.29
C LYS A 67 10.67 4.83 -13.24
N TRP A 68 10.16 4.02 -12.31
CA TRP A 68 10.58 2.62 -12.18
C TRP A 68 10.18 1.79 -13.40
N PHE A 69 8.95 2.00 -13.90
CA PHE A 69 8.48 1.37 -15.14
C PHE A 69 9.43 1.66 -16.30
N ARG A 70 9.79 2.93 -16.54
CA ARG A 70 10.74 3.32 -17.58
C ARG A 70 12.10 2.62 -17.42
N ILE A 71 12.66 2.60 -16.22
CA ILE A 71 13.97 1.96 -15.94
C ILE A 71 13.93 0.47 -16.30
N VAL A 72 12.86 -0.24 -15.89
CA VAL A 72 12.70 -1.67 -16.12
C VAL A 72 12.43 -1.97 -17.59
N ASP A 73 11.49 -1.24 -18.21
CA ASP A 73 11.07 -1.43 -19.61
C ASP A 73 12.20 -1.14 -20.60
N CYS A 74 12.91 -0.02 -20.42
CA CYS A 74 14.06 0.31 -21.26
C CYS A 74 15.29 -0.54 -20.92
N ASN A 75 15.34 -1.16 -19.74
CA ASN A 75 16.48 -1.92 -19.23
C ASN A 75 17.80 -1.10 -19.25
N VAL A 76 17.70 0.21 -19.03
CA VAL A 76 18.80 1.17 -18.99
C VAL A 76 18.74 1.93 -17.67
N ALA A 77 19.90 2.09 -17.04
CA ALA A 77 20.07 2.90 -15.85
C ALA A 77 21.07 4.04 -16.14
N GLU A 78 20.68 5.26 -15.85
CA GLU A 78 21.51 6.45 -16.12
C GLU A 78 22.51 6.73 -15.00
N ASP A 79 22.19 6.27 -13.78
CA ASP A 79 23.04 6.45 -12.61
C ASP A 79 23.05 5.21 -11.69
N LYS A 80 23.83 5.29 -10.61
CA LYS A 80 23.96 4.20 -9.63
C LYS A 80 22.63 3.89 -8.92
N ASN A 81 21.80 4.89 -8.66
CA ASN A 81 20.51 4.70 -7.97
C ASN A 81 19.52 3.98 -8.88
N GLU A 82 19.44 4.37 -10.15
CA GLU A 82 18.62 3.68 -11.14
C GLU A 82 19.10 2.25 -11.36
N LEU A 83 20.43 2.01 -11.33
CA LEU A 83 20.98 0.66 -11.43
C LEU A 83 20.56 -0.22 -10.24
N LEU A 84 20.48 0.35 -9.03
CA LEU A 84 19.98 -0.37 -7.85
C LEU A 84 18.50 -0.71 -8.01
N ILE A 85 17.68 0.21 -8.51
CA ILE A 85 16.26 -0.02 -8.81
C ILE A 85 16.12 -1.15 -9.84
N LEU A 86 16.81 -1.05 -10.98
CA LEU A 86 16.76 -2.05 -12.04
C LEU A 86 17.13 -3.45 -11.51
N LYS A 87 18.21 -3.56 -10.73
CA LYS A 87 18.63 -4.83 -10.13
C LYS A 87 17.60 -5.37 -9.14
N ALA A 88 17.00 -4.51 -8.32
CA ALA A 88 15.99 -4.92 -7.35
C ALA A 88 14.74 -5.48 -8.03
N PHE A 89 14.26 -4.85 -9.10
CA PHE A 89 13.11 -5.35 -9.87
C PHE A 89 13.44 -6.65 -10.62
N LYS A 90 14.62 -6.78 -11.23
CA LYS A 90 15.05 -8.05 -11.84
C LYS A 90 15.14 -9.19 -10.83
N PHE A 91 15.68 -8.91 -9.65
CA PHE A 91 15.70 -9.89 -8.58
C PHE A 91 14.29 -10.28 -8.13
N ALA A 92 13.36 -9.32 -8.08
CA ALA A 92 11.95 -9.63 -7.80
C ALA A 92 11.37 -10.58 -8.87
N ASP A 93 11.64 -10.34 -10.16
CA ASP A 93 11.21 -11.21 -11.27
C ASP A 93 11.74 -12.64 -11.14
N GLU A 94 12.95 -12.83 -10.60
CA GLU A 94 13.52 -14.17 -10.32
C GLU A 94 12.82 -14.87 -9.15
N ILE A 95 12.33 -14.12 -8.16
CA ILE A 95 11.67 -14.66 -6.97
C ILE A 95 10.19 -14.96 -7.23
N ILE A 96 9.48 -14.15 -8.04
CA ILE A 96 8.03 -14.27 -8.28
C ILE A 96 7.59 -15.70 -8.62
N PRO A 97 8.25 -16.44 -9.54
CA PRO A 97 7.87 -17.82 -9.87
C PRO A 97 7.97 -18.81 -8.69
N THR A 98 8.76 -18.48 -7.67
CA THR A 98 8.93 -19.32 -6.47
C THR A 98 7.90 -19.04 -5.38
N LEU A 99 7.15 -17.94 -5.51
CA LEU A 99 6.12 -17.56 -4.55
C LEU A 99 4.83 -18.37 -4.82
N SER A 100 4.21 -18.90 -3.78
CA SER A 100 2.91 -19.54 -3.91
C SER A 100 1.85 -18.49 -4.25
N THR A 101 1.25 -18.62 -5.43
CA THR A 101 0.10 -17.82 -5.88
C THR A 101 -1.23 -18.48 -5.53
N GLU A 102 -1.24 -19.48 -4.63
CA GLU A 102 -2.49 -20.08 -4.18
C GLU A 102 -3.34 -19.00 -3.53
N LEU A 103 -4.38 -18.58 -4.28
CA LEU A 103 -5.42 -17.74 -3.73
C LEU A 103 -6.18 -18.61 -2.72
N PRO A 104 -6.23 -18.19 -1.45
CA PRO A 104 -7.04 -18.86 -0.47
C PRO A 104 -8.47 -18.91 -0.98
N ASN A 105 -9.17 -20.02 -0.70
CA ASN A 105 -10.58 -20.12 -1.02
C ASN A 105 -11.38 -19.21 -0.05
N TYR A 106 -11.50 -17.92 -0.39
CA TYR A 106 -12.29 -16.94 0.35
C TYR A 106 -13.51 -16.52 -0.48
N SER A 107 -14.64 -16.28 0.18
CA SER A 107 -15.85 -15.82 -0.50
C SER A 107 -15.61 -14.42 -1.09
N LYS A 108 -15.88 -14.25 -2.38
CA LYS A 108 -15.80 -12.93 -3.05
C LYS A 108 -16.75 -11.91 -2.43
N ASP A 109 -17.83 -12.37 -1.79
CA ASP A 109 -18.79 -11.50 -1.09
C ASP A 109 -18.13 -10.76 0.07
N LYS A 110 -17.00 -11.26 0.59
CA LYS A 110 -16.20 -10.60 1.63
C LYS A 110 -15.58 -9.29 1.17
N LEU A 111 -15.29 -9.15 -0.13
CA LEU A 111 -14.68 -7.95 -0.70
C LEU A 111 -15.70 -6.88 -1.10
N THR A 112 -16.99 -7.12 -0.85
CA THR A 112 -18.03 -6.14 -1.13
C THR A 112 -18.10 -5.06 -0.05
N SER A 113 -18.55 -3.86 -0.41
CA SER A 113 -18.76 -2.79 0.55
C SER A 113 -19.80 -3.20 1.60
N LYS A 114 -19.47 -2.95 2.88
CA LYS A 114 -20.35 -3.18 4.02
C LYS A 114 -20.44 -1.91 4.86
N LEU A 115 -21.61 -1.65 5.44
CA LEU A 115 -21.78 -0.57 6.41
C LEU A 115 -21.14 -0.99 7.74
N LEU A 116 -20.16 -0.22 8.21
CA LEU A 116 -19.48 -0.43 9.50
C LEU A 116 -20.11 0.47 10.57
N ASN A 117 -20.21 -0.04 11.81
CA ASN A 117 -20.80 0.68 12.93
C ASN A 117 -19.73 1.17 13.90
N PHE A 118 -19.34 2.42 13.73
CA PHE A 118 -18.24 3.02 14.47
C PHE A 118 -18.59 3.58 15.85
N LYS A 119 -19.79 3.32 16.39
CA LYS A 119 -20.25 3.86 17.69
C LYS A 119 -19.36 3.47 18.88
N ASN A 120 -18.55 2.42 18.75
CA ASN A 120 -17.65 1.91 19.80
C ASN A 120 -16.16 2.23 19.54
N LEU A 121 -15.82 3.01 18.51
CA LEU A 121 -14.49 3.58 18.39
C LEU A 121 -14.37 4.67 19.46
N ASN A 122 -13.92 4.31 20.66
CA ASN A 122 -13.41 5.28 21.62
C ASN A 122 -12.44 6.17 20.85
N SER A 123 -12.65 7.49 20.93
CA SER A 123 -11.87 8.50 20.21
C SER A 123 -10.39 8.24 20.44
N VAL A 124 -9.75 7.54 19.49
CA VAL A 124 -8.29 7.50 19.41
C VAL A 124 -7.92 8.95 19.22
N ASP A 125 -7.19 9.47 20.19
CA ASP A 125 -6.84 10.88 20.38
C ASP A 125 -6.70 11.58 19.02
N SER A 126 -7.71 12.39 18.69
CA SER A 126 -7.75 13.19 17.49
C SER A 126 -6.70 14.27 17.64
N GLY A 127 -5.45 13.90 17.39
CA GLY A 127 -4.36 14.80 17.10
C GLY A 127 -4.78 15.68 15.93
N ILE A 128 -5.31 16.84 16.32
CA ILE A 128 -5.78 17.99 15.57
C ILE A 128 -5.15 18.09 14.18
N TYR A 129 -5.98 17.91 13.14
CA TYR A 129 -5.89 18.69 11.91
C TYR A 129 -7.32 19.11 11.52
N ASP A 130 -7.79 20.17 12.16
CA ASP A 130 -8.83 21.02 11.61
C ASP A 130 -8.23 21.72 10.38
N LEU A 131 -8.38 21.12 9.21
CA LEU A 131 -8.25 21.85 7.96
C LEU A 131 -9.64 22.36 7.62
N SER A 132 -9.94 23.56 8.12
CA SER A 132 -11.06 24.38 7.69
C SER A 132 -11.08 24.44 6.15
N ILE A 133 -11.99 23.68 5.55
CA ILE A 133 -12.40 23.84 4.16
C ILE A 133 -13.36 25.02 4.17
N ASP A 134 -12.81 26.23 4.17
CA ASP A 134 -13.54 27.46 3.83
C ASP A 134 -12.50 28.50 3.41
N ASN A 135 -12.34 28.66 2.10
CA ASN A 135 -11.91 29.85 1.35
C ASN A 135 -10.94 29.53 0.21
N TYR A 136 -11.50 29.10 -0.92
CA TYR A 136 -11.04 29.57 -2.24
C TYR A 136 -12.27 29.71 -3.15
N ILE A 137 -13.07 30.75 -2.90
CA ILE A 137 -13.79 31.48 -3.95
C ILE A 137 -13.33 32.94 -3.82
N ASN A 138 -12.45 33.34 -4.72
CA ASN A 138 -12.48 34.58 -5.50
C ASN A 138 -11.32 34.58 -6.49
#